data_AF-A0A1B6LWG6-F1
#
_entry.id   AF-A0A1B6LWG6-F1
#
_cell.length_a   1.000
_cell.length_b   1.000
_cell.length_c   1.000
_cell.angle_alpha   90.00
_cell.angle_beta   90.00
_cell.angle_gamma   90.00
#
_symmetry.space_group_name_H-M   'P 1'
#
loop_
_entity.id
_entity.type
_entity.pdbx_description
1 polymer ?
#
loop_
_entity_poly.entity_id
_entity_poly.type
_entity_poly.pdbx_seq_one_letter_code
_entity_poly.pdbx_strand_id
1 'polypeptide(L)'
;MLVASRELHKFFHDCKDVLGRISEKQHAMSDELGRDAGSVSQLQRKHQNFLQDLQTLQSQVQQIEDESAKLQASYAGDKAKEITNREAEVRSAWAALQAMCDARKQKLADTGDLFKFFNMVRTLMLWMDDVARQMNTSEKPRDVSGVELLMNNHQSLKAEIDTREDNFTACISLGKELLSRNHYASTEIKEKLLGLTNQRNSLLHRWEERWENLQLILEVYQFARDAAVAEVWLIAQEPYLLSQELGMTIDEVENLIKKHEAFEKSASAQEERFMALERLTTFELKELKRRQAEEERKRQEELAAKTPPPTSPQEQPSDRPDGEGVSEAEVQQNGEKEAESRKVMHGESPTAGGPPPSPAPSPRPSPGPRPTTSQTMPRQSTKDTAGSTLGRKKDRSRSKSPFRSFRWKKSTPKSPTQTSASDDEGNLERAAERPSPAAEESHLEGLLVRKHEWENTTKKASNRSWDKLYSVVRGTKLLFYKDAKSAKASPEVYAKGETPLDLRGGSCEIAADYTKKKHVFRVKAASGAEILLQAKDDEEMRQWVSMLSGLSDAQGSGGPSRSHTLPAPGDRKDEPKRRSFFTLKKN
;
A
#
# COMPACT_ATOMS: atom_id res chain seq x y z
N MET A 1 -40.01 -46.60 -50.89
CA MET A 1 -40.99 -45.53 -50.61
C MET A 1 -41.33 -45.40 -49.13
N LEU A 2 -41.77 -46.46 -48.43
CA LEU A 2 -42.12 -46.36 -47.00
C LEU A 2 -40.96 -45.95 -46.07
N VAL A 3 -39.74 -46.46 -46.34
CA VAL A 3 -38.54 -46.12 -45.57
C VAL A 3 -38.19 -44.63 -45.70
N ALA A 4 -38.12 -44.10 -46.92
CA ALA A 4 -37.86 -42.68 -47.17
C ALA A 4 -38.92 -41.77 -46.53
N SER A 5 -40.21 -42.16 -46.60
CA SER A 5 -41.29 -41.44 -45.90
C SER A 5 -41.08 -41.43 -44.38
N ARG A 6 -40.74 -42.58 -43.78
CA ARG A 6 -40.42 -42.67 -42.34
C ARG A 6 -39.25 -41.76 -41.96
N GLU A 7 -38.18 -41.72 -42.74
CA GLU A 7 -37.00 -40.88 -42.50
C GLU A 7 -37.35 -39.39 -42.55
N LEU A 8 -38.14 -38.96 -43.54
CA LEU A 8 -38.61 -37.58 -43.64
C LEU A 8 -39.50 -37.17 -42.46
N HIS A 9 -40.45 -38.02 -42.05
CA HIS A 9 -41.30 -37.75 -40.90
C HIS A 9 -40.53 -37.75 -39.57
N LYS A 10 -39.53 -38.64 -39.42
CA LYS A 10 -38.61 -38.63 -38.29
C LYS A 10 -37.86 -37.30 -38.22
N PHE A 11 -37.27 -36.85 -39.33
CA PHE A 11 -36.56 -35.58 -39.39
C PHE A 11 -37.42 -34.39 -38.94
N PHE A 12 -38.67 -34.29 -39.42
CA PHE A 12 -39.57 -33.22 -38.99
C PHE A 12 -39.97 -33.31 -37.52
N HIS A 13 -40.11 -34.52 -36.98
CA HIS A 13 -40.34 -34.73 -35.56
C HIS A 13 -39.13 -34.29 -34.73
N ASP A 14 -37.92 -34.72 -35.11
CA ASP A 14 -36.67 -34.40 -34.43
C ASP A 14 -36.41 -32.88 -34.45
N CYS A 15 -36.67 -32.20 -35.58
CA CYS A 15 -36.63 -30.74 -35.65
C CYS A 15 -37.57 -30.07 -34.65
N LYS A 16 -38.80 -30.56 -34.54
CA LYS A 16 -39.81 -30.01 -33.62
C LYS A 16 -39.42 -30.23 -32.15
N ASP A 17 -38.92 -31.43 -31.82
CA ASP A 17 -38.46 -31.78 -30.48
C ASP A 17 -37.24 -30.94 -30.07
N VAL A 18 -36.23 -30.82 -30.94
CA VAL A 18 -35.05 -29.98 -30.69
C VAL A 18 -35.41 -28.50 -30.57
N LEU A 19 -36.30 -27.97 -31.42
CA LEU A 19 -36.81 -26.59 -31.28
C LEU A 19 -37.52 -26.37 -29.94
N GLY A 20 -38.33 -27.33 -29.50
CA GLY A 20 -38.99 -27.29 -28.19
C GLY A 20 -37.97 -27.19 -27.06
N ARG A 21 -36.95 -28.06 -27.07
CA ARG A 21 -35.87 -28.05 -26.07
C ARG A 21 -35.03 -26.77 -26.09
N ILE A 22 -34.73 -26.22 -27.27
CA ILE A 22 -34.01 -24.93 -27.40
C ILE A 22 -34.84 -23.83 -26.75
N SER A 23 -36.14 -23.76 -27.05
CA SER A 23 -37.05 -22.78 -26.46
C SER A 23 -37.14 -22.94 -24.94
N GLU A 24 -37.27 -24.17 -24.42
CA GLU A 24 -37.26 -24.43 -22.97
C GLU A 24 -35.97 -23.93 -22.30
N LYS A 25 -34.81 -24.20 -22.90
CA LYS A 25 -33.52 -23.71 -22.39
C LYS A 25 -33.39 -22.20 -22.44
N GLN A 26 -33.95 -21.56 -23.47
CA GLN A 26 -33.99 -20.11 -23.59
C GLN A 26 -34.80 -19.46 -22.46
N HIS A 27 -35.98 -20.01 -22.13
CA HIS A 27 -36.83 -19.51 -21.05
C HIS A 27 -36.33 -19.85 -19.64
N ALA A 28 -35.57 -20.94 -19.50
CA ALA A 28 -34.95 -21.32 -18.23
C ALA A 28 -33.73 -20.43 -17.85
N MET A 29 -33.24 -19.60 -18.78
CA MET A 29 -32.09 -18.74 -18.54
C MET A 29 -32.49 -17.55 -17.66
N SER A 30 -31.88 -17.46 -16.47
CA SER A 30 -32.07 -16.32 -15.55
C SER A 30 -31.40 -15.05 -16.09
N ASP A 31 -31.87 -13.87 -15.66
CA ASP A 31 -31.24 -12.56 -15.87
C ASP A 31 -30.49 -12.04 -14.63
N GLU A 32 -30.44 -12.81 -13.54
CA GLU A 32 -29.79 -12.41 -12.29
C GLU A 32 -28.27 -12.28 -12.48
N LEU A 33 -27.69 -11.19 -11.94
CA LEU A 33 -26.26 -10.88 -12.02
C LEU A 33 -25.52 -11.03 -10.69
N GLY A 34 -26.24 -11.16 -9.57
CA GLY A 34 -25.66 -11.23 -8.22
C GLY A 34 -25.52 -9.85 -7.57
N ARG A 35 -25.42 -9.84 -6.23
CA ARG A 35 -25.36 -8.61 -5.41
C ARG A 35 -23.97 -8.32 -4.85
N ASP A 36 -23.05 -9.28 -4.98
CA ASP A 36 -21.70 -9.24 -4.44
C ASP A 36 -20.77 -10.17 -5.24
N ALA A 37 -19.46 -10.08 -5.01
CA ALA A 37 -18.47 -10.90 -5.73
C ALA A 37 -18.67 -12.42 -5.55
N GLY A 38 -19.15 -12.84 -4.38
CA GLY A 38 -19.42 -14.24 -4.07
C GLY A 38 -20.64 -14.77 -4.84
N SER A 39 -21.77 -14.03 -4.80
CA SER A 39 -22.97 -14.40 -5.55
C SER A 39 -22.73 -14.41 -7.07
N VAL A 40 -21.99 -13.45 -7.60
CA VAL A 40 -21.60 -13.43 -9.03
C VAL A 40 -20.75 -14.65 -9.38
N SER A 41 -19.77 -15.00 -8.54
CA SER A 41 -18.92 -16.17 -8.78
C SER A 41 -19.72 -17.48 -8.80
N GLN A 42 -20.76 -17.58 -7.94
CA GLN A 42 -21.68 -18.72 -7.95
C GLN A 42 -22.53 -18.74 -9.23
N LEU A 43 -23.06 -17.60 -9.66
CA LEU A 43 -23.83 -17.46 -10.91
C LEU A 43 -22.97 -17.78 -12.14
N GLN A 44 -21.71 -17.36 -12.18
CA GLN A 44 -20.77 -17.72 -13.24
C GLN A 44 -20.55 -19.24 -13.33
N ARG A 45 -20.38 -19.93 -12.19
CA ARG A 45 -20.26 -21.39 -12.16
C ARG A 45 -21.55 -22.09 -12.61
N LYS A 46 -22.71 -21.61 -12.15
CA LYS A 46 -24.02 -22.11 -12.60
C LYS A 46 -24.19 -21.94 -14.11
N HIS A 47 -23.80 -20.78 -14.66
CA HIS A 47 -23.84 -20.53 -16.10
C HIS A 47 -22.87 -21.44 -16.85
N GLN A 48 -21.66 -21.66 -16.34
CA GLN A 48 -20.70 -22.59 -16.94
C GLN A 48 -21.24 -24.02 -16.99
N ASN A 49 -21.92 -24.50 -15.95
CA ASN A 49 -22.59 -25.79 -15.95
C ASN A 49 -23.73 -25.84 -16.97
N PHE A 50 -24.52 -24.76 -17.07
CA PHE A 50 -25.57 -24.65 -18.08
C PHE A 50 -25.00 -24.74 -19.51
N LEU A 51 -23.87 -24.09 -19.80
CA LEU A 51 -23.17 -24.21 -21.09
C LEU A 51 -22.69 -25.65 -21.36
N GLN A 52 -22.23 -26.35 -20.31
CA GLN A 52 -21.84 -27.76 -20.43
C GLN A 52 -23.03 -28.65 -20.75
N ASP A 53 -24.19 -28.42 -20.12
CA ASP A 53 -25.42 -29.16 -20.38
C ASP A 53 -25.96 -28.93 -21.80
N LEU A 54 -25.67 -27.76 -22.40
CA LEU A 54 -26.04 -27.45 -23.78
C LEU A 54 -25.22 -28.23 -24.82
N GLN A 55 -24.09 -28.85 -24.46
CA GLN A 55 -23.26 -29.59 -25.41
C GLN A 55 -23.99 -30.79 -26.06
N THR A 56 -24.88 -31.43 -25.30
CA THR A 56 -25.76 -32.50 -25.83
C THR A 56 -26.73 -31.94 -26.87
N LEU A 57 -27.32 -30.78 -26.61
CA LEU A 57 -28.25 -30.12 -27.53
C LEU A 57 -27.53 -29.63 -28.79
N GLN A 58 -26.30 -29.14 -28.66
CA GLN A 58 -25.43 -28.82 -29.80
C GLN A 58 -25.21 -30.04 -30.71
N SER A 59 -24.96 -31.20 -30.11
CA SER A 59 -24.76 -32.45 -30.86
C SER A 59 -26.04 -32.86 -31.61
N GLN A 60 -27.21 -32.64 -31.02
CA GLN A 60 -28.52 -32.89 -31.66
C GLN A 60 -28.78 -31.93 -32.83
N VAL A 61 -28.42 -30.65 -32.68
CA VAL A 61 -28.49 -29.67 -33.78
C VAL A 61 -27.58 -30.10 -34.94
N GLN A 62 -26.35 -30.52 -34.66
CA GLN A 62 -25.43 -31.02 -35.71
C GLN A 62 -26.00 -32.25 -36.43
N GLN A 63 -26.63 -33.17 -35.69
CA GLN A 63 -27.29 -34.34 -36.28
C GLN A 63 -28.42 -33.93 -37.23
N ILE A 64 -29.23 -32.91 -36.88
CA ILE A 64 -30.27 -32.38 -37.77
C ILE A 64 -29.66 -31.79 -39.04
N GLU A 65 -28.54 -31.07 -38.95
CA GLU A 65 -27.84 -30.54 -40.13
C GLU A 65 -27.35 -31.66 -41.06
N ASP A 66 -26.73 -32.70 -40.48
CA ASP A 66 -26.25 -33.85 -41.23
C ASP A 66 -27.38 -34.66 -41.87
N GLU A 67 -28.50 -34.86 -41.14
CA GLU A 67 -29.70 -35.54 -41.64
C GLU A 67 -30.38 -34.71 -42.75
N SER A 68 -30.45 -33.39 -42.59
CA SER A 68 -30.99 -32.49 -43.60
C SER A 68 -30.18 -32.55 -44.89
N ALA A 69 -28.84 -32.49 -44.81
CA ALA A 69 -27.97 -32.60 -45.98
C ALA A 69 -28.17 -33.92 -46.75
N LYS A 70 -28.34 -35.03 -46.02
CA LYS A 70 -28.64 -36.35 -46.63
C LYS A 70 -30.01 -36.36 -47.31
N LEU A 71 -31.03 -35.82 -46.66
CA LEU A 71 -32.38 -35.76 -47.22
C LEU A 71 -32.47 -34.82 -48.42
N GLN A 72 -31.79 -33.67 -48.41
CA GLN A 72 -31.75 -32.75 -49.54
C GLN A 72 -31.16 -33.37 -50.82
N ALA A 73 -30.25 -34.35 -50.69
CA ALA A 73 -29.73 -35.10 -51.82
C ALA A 73 -30.75 -36.05 -52.47
N SER A 74 -31.84 -36.40 -51.76
CA SER A 74 -32.84 -37.39 -52.22
C SER A 74 -34.20 -36.78 -52.57
N TYR A 75 -34.47 -35.53 -52.19
CA TYR A 75 -35.72 -34.83 -52.43
C TYR A 75 -35.51 -33.58 -53.30
N ALA A 76 -36.50 -33.23 -54.12
CA ALA A 76 -36.49 -32.03 -54.96
C ALA A 76 -37.82 -31.26 -54.86
N GLY A 77 -37.85 -30.03 -55.38
CA GLY A 77 -39.05 -29.20 -55.40
C GLY A 77 -39.47 -28.74 -54.00
N ASP A 78 -40.78 -28.79 -53.70
CA ASP A 78 -41.33 -28.20 -52.48
C ASP A 78 -40.92 -28.93 -51.20
N LYS A 79 -40.72 -30.25 -51.26
CA LYS A 79 -40.25 -31.03 -50.10
C LYS A 79 -38.80 -30.71 -49.71
N ALA A 80 -37.92 -30.48 -50.70
CA ALA A 80 -36.56 -30.03 -50.42
C ALA A 80 -36.52 -28.64 -49.78
N LYS A 81 -37.39 -27.73 -50.24
CA LYS A 81 -37.55 -26.40 -49.62
C LYS A 81 -38.06 -26.50 -48.19
N GLU A 82 -39.05 -27.36 -47.93
CA GLU A 82 -39.61 -27.58 -46.59
C GLU A 82 -38.54 -28.09 -45.60
N ILE A 83 -37.71 -29.05 -46.03
CA ILE A 83 -36.57 -29.58 -45.25
C ILE A 83 -35.57 -28.46 -44.93
N THR A 84 -35.18 -27.69 -45.94
CA THR A 84 -34.24 -26.56 -45.81
C THR A 84 -34.77 -25.51 -44.83
N ASN A 85 -36.04 -25.14 -44.95
CA ASN A 85 -36.66 -24.15 -44.08
C ASN A 85 -36.68 -24.62 -42.62
N ARG A 86 -36.95 -25.92 -42.38
CA ARG A 86 -37.02 -26.47 -41.03
C ARG A 86 -35.66 -26.57 -40.36
N GLU A 87 -34.64 -26.99 -41.11
CA GLU A 87 -33.25 -26.95 -40.69
C GLU A 87 -32.81 -25.52 -40.34
N ALA A 88 -33.14 -24.55 -41.20
CA ALA A 88 -32.81 -23.14 -40.99
C ALA A 88 -33.47 -22.59 -39.71
N GLU A 89 -34.71 -23.00 -39.40
CA GLU A 89 -35.39 -22.63 -38.16
C GLU A 89 -34.64 -23.14 -36.92
N VAL A 90 -34.26 -24.44 -36.90
CA VAL A 90 -33.48 -25.05 -35.82
C VAL A 90 -32.14 -24.33 -35.64
N ARG A 91 -31.41 -24.11 -36.75
CA ARG A 91 -30.12 -23.41 -36.73
C ARG A 91 -30.25 -21.99 -36.21
N SER A 92 -31.25 -21.24 -36.67
CA SER A 92 -31.49 -19.86 -36.23
C SER A 92 -31.84 -19.80 -34.74
N ALA A 93 -32.68 -20.71 -34.26
CA ALA A 93 -33.03 -20.80 -32.84
C ALA A 93 -31.80 -21.16 -31.98
N TRP A 94 -30.97 -22.09 -32.45
CA TRP A 94 -29.72 -22.46 -31.78
C TRP A 94 -28.73 -21.28 -31.73
N ALA A 95 -28.52 -20.58 -32.84
CA ALA A 95 -27.65 -19.40 -32.90
C ALA A 95 -28.13 -18.28 -31.97
N ALA A 96 -29.45 -18.06 -31.89
CA ALA A 96 -30.03 -17.10 -30.96
C ALA A 96 -29.77 -17.49 -29.48
N LEU A 97 -29.95 -18.76 -29.13
CA LEU A 97 -29.65 -19.27 -27.79
C LEU A 97 -28.16 -19.11 -27.44
N GLN A 98 -27.25 -19.41 -28.38
CA GLN A 98 -25.81 -19.20 -28.19
C GLN A 98 -25.47 -17.73 -27.96
N ALA A 99 -26.03 -16.82 -28.76
CA ALA A 99 -25.82 -15.38 -28.58
C ALA A 99 -26.31 -14.89 -27.21
N MET A 100 -27.45 -15.38 -26.74
CA MET A 100 -27.96 -15.09 -25.39
C MET A 100 -27.04 -15.63 -24.29
N CYS A 101 -26.51 -16.84 -24.46
CA CYS A 101 -25.57 -17.46 -23.55
C CYS A 101 -24.25 -16.68 -23.44
N ASP A 102 -23.72 -16.21 -24.56
CA ASP A 102 -22.51 -15.41 -24.62
C ASP A 102 -22.73 -14.02 -24.03
N ALA A 103 -23.85 -13.37 -24.34
CA ALA A 103 -24.23 -12.09 -23.75
C ALA A 103 -24.34 -12.19 -22.22
N ARG A 104 -24.99 -13.25 -21.70
CA ARG A 104 -25.08 -13.49 -20.26
C ARG A 104 -23.71 -13.76 -19.64
N LYS A 105 -22.86 -14.56 -20.30
CA LYS A 105 -21.50 -14.86 -19.84
C LYS A 105 -20.67 -13.58 -19.73
N GLN A 106 -20.73 -12.72 -20.74
CA GLN A 106 -20.04 -11.43 -20.73
C GLN A 106 -20.57 -10.52 -19.62
N LYS A 107 -21.90 -10.41 -19.48
CA LYS A 107 -22.53 -9.59 -18.44
C LYS A 107 -22.15 -10.04 -17.03
N LEU A 108 -22.11 -11.35 -16.77
CA LEU A 108 -21.64 -11.91 -15.50
C LEU A 108 -20.13 -11.68 -15.27
N ALA A 109 -19.31 -11.73 -16.32
CA ALA A 109 -17.88 -11.41 -16.23
C ALA A 109 -17.67 -9.92 -15.89
N ASP A 110 -18.36 -9.04 -16.58
CA ASP A 110 -18.39 -7.59 -16.35
C ASP A 110 -18.82 -7.26 -14.92
N THR A 111 -19.92 -7.84 -14.43
CA THR A 111 -20.36 -7.68 -13.03
C THR A 111 -19.30 -8.20 -12.05
N GLY A 112 -18.63 -9.31 -12.38
CA GLY A 112 -17.55 -9.85 -11.56
C GLY A 112 -16.38 -8.87 -11.43
N ASP A 113 -15.96 -8.26 -12.54
CA ASP A 113 -14.89 -7.25 -12.54
C ASP A 113 -15.30 -5.96 -11.84
N LEU A 114 -16.58 -5.55 -11.95
CA LEU A 114 -17.13 -4.41 -11.20
C LEU A 114 -16.95 -4.59 -9.69
N PHE A 115 -17.34 -5.75 -9.14
CA PHE A 115 -17.19 -5.99 -7.71
C PHE A 115 -15.72 -6.16 -7.28
N LYS A 116 -14.85 -6.71 -8.13
CA LYS A 116 -13.39 -6.69 -7.87
C LYS A 116 -12.90 -5.26 -7.76
N PHE A 117 -13.27 -4.39 -8.72
CA PHE A 117 -12.93 -2.98 -8.72
C PHE A 117 -13.44 -2.26 -7.46
N PHE A 118 -14.71 -2.41 -7.10
CA PHE A 118 -15.27 -1.81 -5.89
C PHE A 118 -14.57 -2.27 -4.61
N ASN A 119 -14.21 -3.55 -4.52
CA ASN A 119 -13.44 -4.05 -3.39
C ASN A 119 -12.05 -3.43 -3.33
N MET A 120 -11.33 -3.32 -4.46
CA MET A 120 -10.02 -2.65 -4.51
C MET A 120 -10.13 -1.19 -4.08
N VAL A 121 -11.12 -0.44 -4.58
CA VAL A 121 -11.38 0.95 -4.19
C VAL A 121 -11.63 1.03 -2.69
N ARG A 122 -12.54 0.21 -2.15
CA ARG A 122 -12.87 0.21 -0.71
C ARG A 122 -11.65 -0.07 0.15
N THR A 123 -10.87 -1.08 -0.20
CA THR A 123 -9.65 -1.45 0.53
C THR A 123 -8.62 -0.33 0.51
N LEU A 124 -8.40 0.30 -0.65
CA LEU A 124 -7.46 1.42 -0.78
C LEU A 124 -7.94 2.66 -0.02
N MET A 125 -9.23 3.00 -0.08
CA MET A 125 -9.81 4.13 0.66
C MET A 125 -9.61 3.97 2.18
N LEU A 126 -9.97 2.80 2.72
CA LEU A 126 -9.81 2.52 4.16
C LEU A 126 -8.33 2.56 4.59
N TRP A 127 -7.43 2.05 3.75
CA TRP A 127 -6.00 2.12 4.01
C TRP A 127 -5.48 3.56 3.98
N MET A 128 -5.89 4.38 3.01
CA MET A 128 -5.50 5.79 2.95
C MET A 128 -6.00 6.55 4.18
N ASP A 129 -7.24 6.28 4.62
CA ASP A 129 -7.79 6.89 5.82
C ASP A 129 -7.00 6.51 7.08
N ASP A 130 -6.51 5.28 7.15
CA ASP A 130 -5.65 4.83 8.25
C ASP A 130 -4.28 5.52 8.23
N VAL A 131 -3.59 5.55 7.08
CA VAL A 131 -2.30 6.26 6.95
C VAL A 131 -2.46 7.75 7.25
N ALA A 132 -3.54 8.37 6.78
CA ALA A 132 -3.86 9.76 7.10
C ALA A 132 -4.08 9.96 8.61
N ARG A 133 -4.70 9.00 9.31
CA ARG A 133 -4.87 9.03 10.77
C ARG A 133 -3.53 8.94 11.48
N GLN A 134 -2.65 8.04 11.05
CA GLN A 134 -1.29 7.89 11.59
C GLN A 134 -0.46 9.17 11.39
N MET A 135 -0.59 9.82 10.23
CA MET A 135 0.02 11.13 9.96
C MET A 135 -0.55 12.28 10.79
N ASN A 136 -1.60 12.09 11.60
CA ASN A 136 -2.16 13.13 12.47
C ASN A 136 -1.92 12.84 13.96
N THR A 137 -1.06 11.88 14.31
CA THR A 137 -0.70 11.67 15.71
C THR A 137 0.03 12.92 16.25
N SER A 138 -0.45 13.43 17.39
CA SER A 138 0.02 14.64 18.04
C SER A 138 1.14 14.34 19.05
N GLU A 139 2.35 14.15 18.55
CA GLU A 139 3.55 14.06 19.40
C GLU A 139 4.33 15.37 19.31
N LYS A 140 4.40 16.12 20.42
CA LYS A 140 5.20 17.35 20.49
C LYS A 140 6.67 16.97 20.79
N PRO A 141 7.62 17.33 19.92
CA PRO A 141 9.03 17.07 20.19
C PRO A 141 9.51 17.88 21.40
N ARG A 142 10.54 17.39 22.10
CA ARG A 142 11.15 18.06 23.27
C ARG A 142 12.53 18.61 22.98
N ASP A 143 13.21 18.02 21.99
CA ASP A 143 14.57 18.32 21.60
C ASP A 143 14.79 17.93 20.13
N VAL A 144 15.97 18.25 19.60
CA VAL A 144 16.34 17.92 18.21
C VAL A 144 16.21 16.42 17.92
N SER A 145 16.67 15.57 18.83
CA SER A 145 16.58 14.11 18.68
C SER A 145 15.13 13.63 18.55
N GLY A 146 14.22 14.22 19.33
CA GLY A 146 12.78 13.95 19.24
C GLY A 146 12.18 14.34 17.90
N VAL A 147 12.57 15.49 17.33
CA VAL A 147 12.12 15.90 15.99
C VAL A 147 12.63 14.91 14.92
N GLU A 148 13.90 14.54 14.98
CA GLU A 148 14.50 13.58 14.04
C GLU A 148 13.81 12.21 14.08
N LEU A 149 13.38 11.75 15.26
CA LEU A 149 12.59 10.54 15.40
C LEU A 149 11.22 10.65 14.70
N LEU A 150 10.51 11.78 14.90
CA LEU A 150 9.24 12.03 14.22
C LEU A 150 9.39 12.08 12.70
N MET A 151 10.48 12.71 12.22
CA MET A 151 10.82 12.72 10.80
C MET A 151 11.10 11.31 10.27
N ASN A 152 11.82 10.48 11.02
CA ASN A 152 12.08 9.10 10.62
C ASN A 152 10.78 8.27 10.54
N ASN A 153 9.88 8.42 11.51
CA ASN A 153 8.56 7.80 11.47
C ASN A 153 7.77 8.26 10.23
N HIS A 154 7.76 9.57 9.94
CA HIS A 154 7.06 10.13 8.79
C HIS A 154 7.61 9.61 7.45
N GLN A 155 8.93 9.39 7.35
CA GLN A 155 9.56 8.74 6.19
C GLN A 155 9.18 7.26 6.08
N SER A 156 8.97 6.56 7.19
CA SER A 156 8.43 5.19 7.16
C SER A 156 7.04 5.15 6.53
N LEU A 157 6.17 6.10 6.89
CA LEU A 157 4.85 6.24 6.26
C LEU A 157 4.96 6.52 4.76
N LYS A 158 5.96 7.31 4.32
CA LYS A 158 6.22 7.53 2.90
C LYS A 158 6.56 6.24 2.16
N ALA A 159 7.45 5.45 2.74
CA ALA A 159 7.83 4.15 2.18
C ALA A 159 6.61 3.22 2.08
N GLU A 160 5.73 3.20 3.09
CA GLU A 160 4.48 2.45 3.02
C GLU A 160 3.58 2.92 1.87
N ILE A 161 3.43 4.23 1.68
CA ILE A 161 2.68 4.80 0.56
C ILE A 161 3.27 4.35 -0.77
N ASP A 162 4.59 4.42 -0.93
CA ASP A 162 5.26 4.07 -2.18
C ASP A 162 5.12 2.57 -2.51
N THR A 163 5.13 1.69 -1.52
CA THR A 163 4.88 0.25 -1.73
C THR A 163 3.46 -0.08 -2.18
N ARG A 164 2.50 0.86 -2.03
CA ARG A 164 1.12 0.69 -2.49
C ARG A 164 0.87 1.18 -3.91
N GLU A 165 1.85 1.77 -4.57
CA GLU A 165 1.70 2.34 -5.91
C GLU A 165 1.16 1.36 -6.95
N ASP A 166 1.65 0.11 -6.94
CA ASP A 166 1.20 -0.93 -7.87
C ASP A 166 -0.29 -1.27 -7.67
N ASN A 167 -0.79 -1.22 -6.42
CA ASN A 167 -2.20 -1.48 -6.14
C ASN A 167 -3.10 -0.36 -6.67
N PHE A 168 -2.67 0.90 -6.53
CA PHE A 168 -3.38 2.02 -7.15
C PHE A 168 -3.39 1.90 -8.67
N THR A 169 -2.23 1.59 -9.25
CA THR A 169 -2.09 1.41 -10.70
C THR A 169 -3.00 0.30 -11.21
N ALA A 170 -3.03 -0.85 -10.55
CA ALA A 170 -3.93 -1.95 -10.89
C ALA A 170 -5.41 -1.56 -10.76
N CYS A 171 -5.80 -0.88 -9.69
CA CYS A 171 -7.18 -0.45 -9.47
C CYS A 171 -7.64 0.56 -10.54
N ILE A 172 -6.79 1.56 -10.83
CA ILE A 172 -7.07 2.58 -11.84
C ILE A 172 -7.11 1.96 -13.24
N SER A 173 -6.19 1.04 -13.55
CA SER A 173 -6.16 0.32 -14.83
C SER A 173 -7.44 -0.48 -15.02
N LEU A 174 -7.88 -1.26 -14.02
CA LEU A 174 -9.13 -2.03 -14.09
C LEU A 174 -10.33 -1.11 -14.29
N GLY A 175 -10.41 0.00 -13.55
CA GLY A 175 -11.50 0.98 -13.73
C GLY A 175 -11.52 1.58 -15.13
N LYS A 176 -10.36 1.95 -15.68
CA LYS A 176 -10.25 2.47 -17.06
C LYS A 176 -10.62 1.43 -18.11
N GLU A 177 -10.22 0.17 -17.90
CA GLU A 177 -10.59 -0.94 -18.77
C GLU A 177 -12.11 -1.15 -18.81
N LEU A 178 -12.77 -1.15 -17.65
CA LEU A 178 -14.24 -1.23 -17.57
C LEU A 178 -14.92 -0.09 -18.33
N LEU A 179 -14.40 1.14 -18.22
CA LEU A 179 -14.92 2.28 -18.98
C LEU A 179 -14.71 2.12 -20.49
N SER A 180 -13.56 1.58 -20.92
CA SER A 180 -13.27 1.35 -22.34
C SER A 180 -14.20 0.31 -22.97
N ARG A 181 -14.71 -0.63 -22.16
CA ARG A 181 -15.72 -1.63 -22.56
C ARG A 181 -17.15 -1.07 -22.61
N ASN A 182 -17.38 0.22 -22.35
CA ASN A 182 -18.72 0.80 -22.17
C ASN A 182 -19.56 0.05 -21.13
N HIS A 183 -18.95 -0.28 -19.99
CA HIS A 183 -19.60 -1.03 -18.92
C HIS A 183 -20.90 -0.35 -18.45
N TYR A 184 -21.95 -1.13 -18.16
CA TYR A 184 -23.28 -0.60 -17.80
C TYR A 184 -23.28 0.31 -16.56
N ALA A 185 -22.36 0.08 -15.61
CA ALA A 185 -22.13 0.91 -14.42
C ALA A 185 -21.07 2.01 -14.61
N SER A 186 -20.88 2.52 -15.83
CA SER A 186 -19.82 3.49 -16.15
C SER A 186 -19.84 4.75 -15.29
N THR A 187 -21.02 5.27 -14.94
CA THR A 187 -21.16 6.45 -14.09
C THR A 187 -20.56 6.22 -12.71
N GLU A 188 -20.95 5.13 -12.04
CA GLU A 188 -20.42 4.76 -10.72
C GLU A 188 -18.91 4.50 -10.77
N ILE A 189 -18.41 3.83 -11.82
CA ILE A 189 -16.98 3.57 -11.99
C ILE A 189 -16.20 4.89 -12.10
N LYS A 190 -16.69 5.86 -12.89
CA LYS A 190 -16.07 7.19 -13.02
C LYS A 190 -16.02 7.91 -11.67
N GLU A 191 -17.13 7.92 -10.93
CA GLU A 191 -17.20 8.54 -9.61
C GLU A 191 -16.20 7.91 -8.63
N LYS A 192 -16.13 6.57 -8.57
CA LYS A 192 -15.19 5.86 -7.70
C LYS A 192 -13.73 6.11 -8.10
N LEU A 193 -13.41 6.17 -9.40
CA LEU A 193 -12.06 6.50 -9.87
C LEU A 193 -11.65 7.92 -9.49
N LEU A 194 -12.56 8.89 -9.66
CA LEU A 194 -12.30 10.28 -9.28
C LEU A 194 -12.09 10.39 -7.77
N GLY A 195 -12.96 9.78 -6.97
CA GLY A 195 -12.84 9.74 -5.52
C GLY A 195 -11.51 9.12 -5.05
N LEU A 196 -11.13 7.97 -5.62
CA LEU A 196 -9.85 7.30 -5.31
C LEU A 196 -8.65 8.20 -5.65
N THR A 197 -8.68 8.85 -6.80
CA THR A 197 -7.58 9.72 -7.27
C THR A 197 -7.46 10.97 -6.39
N ASN A 198 -8.58 11.59 -6.07
CA ASN A 198 -8.61 12.77 -5.19
C ASN A 198 -8.11 12.44 -3.79
N GLN A 199 -8.54 11.31 -3.21
CA GLN A 199 -8.09 10.89 -1.88
C GLN A 199 -6.59 10.55 -1.88
N ARG A 200 -6.09 9.92 -2.95
CA ARG A 200 -4.66 9.64 -3.11
C ARG A 200 -3.84 10.93 -3.17
N ASN A 201 -4.27 11.91 -3.96
CA ASN A 201 -3.59 13.20 -4.06
C ASN A 201 -3.61 13.96 -2.72
N SER A 202 -4.76 13.94 -2.03
CA SER A 202 -4.90 14.52 -0.69
C SER A 202 -3.95 13.86 0.31
N LEU A 203 -3.82 12.52 0.30
CA LEU A 203 -2.88 11.80 1.16
C LEU A 203 -1.44 12.25 0.93
N LEU A 204 -1.01 12.32 -0.34
CA LEU A 204 0.34 12.77 -0.70
C LEU A 204 0.60 14.21 -0.28
N HIS A 205 -0.35 15.10 -0.54
CA HIS A 205 -0.24 16.51 -0.14
C HIS A 205 -0.12 16.68 1.37
N ARG A 206 -0.95 15.97 2.16
CA ARG A 206 -0.87 15.99 3.63
C ARG A 206 0.45 15.44 4.14
N TRP A 207 0.99 14.43 3.48
CA TRP A 207 2.32 13.91 3.80
C TRP A 207 3.40 14.98 3.56
N GLU A 208 3.37 15.65 2.41
CA GLU A 208 4.33 16.70 2.06
C GLU A 208 4.25 17.89 3.03
N GLU A 209 3.04 18.37 3.33
CA GLU A 209 2.82 19.47 4.28
C GLU A 209 3.40 19.15 5.67
N ARG A 210 3.11 17.96 6.21
CA ARG A 210 3.67 17.53 7.50
C ARG A 210 5.19 17.38 7.46
N TRP A 211 5.74 16.92 6.33
CA TRP A 211 7.20 16.80 6.17
C TRP A 211 7.88 18.18 6.21
N GLU A 212 7.35 19.16 5.47
CA GLU A 212 7.86 20.53 5.51
C GLU A 212 7.75 21.13 6.92
N ASN A 213 6.62 20.90 7.61
CA ASN A 213 6.44 21.38 8.97
C ASN A 213 7.49 20.78 9.93
N LEU A 214 7.75 19.48 9.85
CA LEU A 214 8.78 18.82 10.67
C LEU A 214 10.18 19.36 10.39
N GLN A 215 10.50 19.69 9.13
CA GLN A 215 11.76 20.35 8.78
C GLN A 215 11.90 21.73 9.43
N LEU A 216 10.83 22.54 9.39
CA LEU A 216 10.82 23.85 10.06
C LEU A 216 10.99 23.71 11.57
N ILE A 217 10.29 22.76 12.19
CA ILE A 217 10.43 22.48 13.61
C ILE A 217 11.87 22.06 13.93
N LEU A 218 12.49 21.20 13.11
CA LEU A 218 13.87 20.75 13.31
C LEU A 218 14.83 21.95 13.34
N GLU A 219 14.71 22.85 12.37
CA GLU A 219 15.54 24.06 12.29
C GLU A 219 15.40 24.93 13.55
N VAL A 220 14.16 25.13 14.04
CA VAL A 220 13.91 25.92 15.26
C VAL A 220 14.55 25.28 16.49
N TYR A 221 14.44 23.96 16.67
CA TYR A 221 15.07 23.27 17.80
C TYR A 221 16.60 23.25 17.70
N GLN A 222 17.15 23.17 16.49
CA GLN A 222 18.59 23.28 16.26
C GLN A 222 19.10 24.67 16.63
N PHE A 223 18.42 25.71 16.15
CA PHE A 223 18.71 27.10 16.49
C PHE A 223 18.65 27.32 18.01
N ALA A 224 17.57 26.92 18.68
CA ALA A 224 17.41 27.11 20.12
C ALA A 224 18.51 26.42 20.93
N ARG A 225 18.87 25.19 20.55
CA ARG A 225 19.99 24.46 21.17
C ARG A 225 21.31 25.19 20.92
N ASP A 226 21.57 25.62 19.70
CA ASP A 226 22.85 26.22 19.33
C ASP A 226 23.02 27.61 19.95
N ALA A 227 21.93 28.37 20.08
CA ALA A 227 21.85 29.63 20.81
C ALA A 227 22.11 29.44 22.31
N ALA A 228 21.47 28.45 22.95
CA ALA A 228 21.70 28.16 24.37
C ALA A 228 23.16 27.79 24.65
N VAL A 229 23.81 27.03 23.75
CA VAL A 229 25.24 26.73 23.92
C VAL A 229 26.12 27.96 23.71
N ALA A 230 25.76 28.85 22.78
CA ALA A 230 26.48 30.11 22.59
C ALA A 230 26.32 31.03 23.81
N GLU A 231 25.12 31.13 24.38
CA GLU A 231 24.83 31.89 25.61
C GLU A 231 25.66 31.37 26.79
N VAL A 232 25.67 30.05 27.03
CA VAL A 232 26.50 29.46 28.09
C VAL A 232 27.98 29.75 27.88
N TRP A 233 28.46 29.72 26.63
CA TRP A 233 29.85 30.08 26.34
C TRP A 233 30.14 31.55 26.66
N LEU A 234 29.26 32.48 26.28
CA LEU A 234 29.41 33.92 26.56
C LEU A 234 29.46 34.18 28.08
N ILE A 235 28.50 33.62 28.83
CA ILE A 235 28.45 33.76 30.30
C ILE A 235 29.74 33.24 30.94
N ALA A 236 30.29 32.14 30.44
CA ALA A 236 31.55 31.60 30.96
C ALA A 236 32.76 32.52 30.73
N GLN A 237 32.73 33.41 29.75
CA GLN A 237 33.80 34.38 29.49
C GLN A 237 33.68 35.67 30.31
N GLU A 238 32.49 36.02 30.81
CA GLU A 238 32.25 37.27 31.55
C GLU A 238 33.22 37.49 32.73
N PRO A 239 33.51 36.50 33.60
CA PRO A 239 34.41 36.73 34.74
C PRO A 239 35.83 37.07 34.31
N TYR A 240 36.29 36.51 33.18
CA TYR A 240 37.61 36.81 32.64
C TYR A 240 37.67 38.23 32.09
N LEU A 241 36.65 38.65 31.34
CA LEU A 241 36.57 39.98 30.72
C LEU A 241 36.35 41.11 31.73
N LEU A 242 35.72 40.82 32.87
CA LEU A 242 35.52 41.78 33.96
C LEU A 242 36.76 41.94 34.86
N SER A 243 37.74 41.05 34.76
CA SER A 243 38.98 41.17 35.54
C SER A 243 39.79 42.39 35.09
N GLN A 244 40.16 43.25 36.03
CA GLN A 244 41.04 44.42 35.83
C GLN A 244 42.46 44.18 36.34
N GLU A 245 42.83 42.93 36.59
CA GLU A 245 44.16 42.56 37.08
C GLU A 245 45.22 42.80 35.98
N LEU A 246 46.20 43.64 36.29
CA LEU A 246 47.33 43.94 35.38
C LEU A 246 48.61 43.17 35.75
N GLY A 247 48.62 42.44 36.86
CA GLY A 247 49.81 41.79 37.41
C GLY A 247 50.74 42.78 38.11
N MET A 248 51.55 42.28 39.06
CA MET A 248 52.54 43.04 39.81
C MET A 248 53.98 42.66 39.44
N THR A 249 54.16 41.60 38.66
CA THR A 249 55.46 41.11 38.19
C THR A 249 55.47 40.91 36.67
N ILE A 250 56.65 40.91 36.06
CA ILE A 250 56.80 40.67 34.61
C ILE A 250 56.21 39.30 34.24
N ASP A 251 56.47 38.28 35.04
CA ASP A 251 55.95 36.92 34.82
C ASP A 251 54.41 36.86 34.88
N GLU A 252 53.78 37.59 35.81
CA GLU A 252 52.33 37.72 35.88
C GLU A 252 51.75 38.41 34.65
N VAL A 253 52.36 39.50 34.20
CA VAL A 253 51.97 40.23 32.98
C VAL A 253 52.10 39.32 31.74
N GLU A 254 53.21 38.60 31.58
CA GLU A 254 53.40 37.67 30.47
C GLU A 254 52.35 36.54 30.47
N ASN A 255 51.98 36.04 31.65
CA ASN A 255 50.94 35.03 31.78
C ASN A 255 49.55 35.59 31.42
N LEU A 256 49.25 36.84 31.79
CA LEU A 256 48.01 37.53 31.40
C LEU A 256 47.94 37.70 29.87
N ILE A 257 49.04 38.07 29.22
CA ILE A 257 49.13 38.16 27.74
C ILE A 257 48.85 36.81 27.10
N LYS A 258 49.53 35.74 27.53
CA LYS A 258 49.30 34.37 27.01
C LYS A 258 47.84 33.93 27.19
N LYS A 259 47.24 34.25 28.34
CA LYS A 259 45.83 33.96 28.61
C LYS A 259 44.90 34.72 27.67
N HIS A 260 45.22 35.97 27.35
CA HIS A 260 44.46 36.78 26.39
C HIS A 260 44.57 36.26 24.96
N GLU A 261 45.77 35.92 24.50
CA GLU A 261 45.96 35.29 23.19
C GLU A 261 45.18 33.97 23.05
N ALA A 262 45.08 33.19 24.14
CA ALA A 262 44.28 31.97 24.17
C ALA A 262 42.78 32.27 24.08
N PHE A 263 42.32 33.32 24.77
CA PHE A 263 40.94 33.81 24.66
C PHE A 263 40.62 34.28 23.24
N GLU A 264 41.46 35.12 22.63
CA GLU A 264 41.26 35.60 21.25
C GLU A 264 41.15 34.44 20.26
N LYS A 265 42.04 33.45 20.36
CA LYS A 265 41.96 32.23 19.53
C LYS A 265 40.65 31.47 19.75
N SER A 266 40.18 31.36 21.00
CA SER A 266 38.91 30.72 21.31
C SER A 266 37.71 31.52 20.77
N ALA A 267 37.77 32.84 20.82
CA ALA A 267 36.71 33.71 20.32
C ALA A 267 36.63 33.64 18.79
N SER A 268 37.77 33.72 18.08
CA SER A 268 37.82 33.52 16.62
C SER A 268 37.32 32.13 16.21
N ALA A 269 37.61 31.08 16.98
CA ALA A 269 37.10 29.73 16.70
C ALA A 269 35.57 29.62 16.85
N GLN A 270 34.95 30.47 17.65
CA GLN A 270 33.51 30.47 17.91
C GLN A 270 32.73 31.35 16.90
N GLU A 271 33.41 32.21 16.13
CA GLU A 271 32.81 33.14 15.16
C GLU A 271 31.87 32.44 14.16
N GLU A 272 32.28 31.28 13.61
CA GLU A 272 31.46 30.50 12.68
C GLU A 272 30.12 30.08 13.31
N ARG A 273 30.11 29.80 14.62
CA ARG A 273 28.90 29.40 15.34
C ARG A 273 27.95 30.56 15.57
N PHE A 274 28.47 31.77 15.78
CA PHE A 274 27.64 32.98 15.87
C PHE A 274 27.09 33.36 14.49
N MET A 275 27.90 33.31 13.43
CA MET A 275 27.41 33.54 12.07
C MET A 275 26.30 32.56 11.67
N ALA A 276 26.37 31.31 12.15
CA ALA A 276 25.29 30.33 11.92
C ALA A 276 23.96 30.73 12.59
N LEU A 277 24.01 31.42 13.74
CA LEU A 277 22.83 31.94 14.45
C LEU A 277 22.27 33.22 13.81
N GLU A 278 23.10 34.02 13.14
CA GLU A 278 22.66 35.21 12.38
C GLU A 278 21.95 34.84 11.08
N ARG A 279 22.17 33.62 10.58
CA ARG A 279 21.51 33.15 9.37
C ARG A 279 20.02 32.88 9.65
N LEU A 280 19.17 33.65 8.97
CA LEU A 280 17.72 33.46 8.99
C LEU A 280 17.33 32.00 8.74
N THR A 281 16.48 31.48 9.61
CA THR A 281 15.86 30.15 9.48
C THR A 281 14.87 30.12 8.32
N THR A 282 14.61 28.94 7.76
CA THR A 282 13.60 28.79 6.68
C THR A 282 12.23 29.27 7.14
N PHE A 283 11.94 29.14 8.43
CA PHE A 283 10.74 29.71 9.06
C PHE A 283 10.69 31.23 8.92
N GLU A 284 11.75 31.94 9.31
CA GLU A 284 11.82 33.41 9.20
C GLU A 284 11.81 33.88 7.74
N LEU A 285 12.46 33.15 6.82
CA LEU A 285 12.37 33.44 5.39
C LEU A 285 10.94 33.28 4.85
N LYS A 286 10.24 32.20 5.23
CA LYS A 286 8.83 31.97 4.82
C LYS A 286 7.92 33.07 5.40
N GLU A 287 8.14 33.46 6.65
CA GLU A 287 7.38 34.51 7.32
C GLU A 287 7.61 35.89 6.68
N LEU A 288 8.86 36.22 6.35
CA LEU A 288 9.20 37.46 5.65
C LEU A 288 8.53 37.52 4.27
N LYS A 289 8.58 36.44 3.50
CA LYS A 289 7.89 36.33 2.20
C LYS A 289 6.38 36.46 2.32
N ARG A 290 5.78 35.84 3.34
CA ARG A 290 4.35 35.94 3.63
C ARG A 290 3.94 37.39 3.88
N ARG A 291 4.72 38.12 4.70
CA ARG A 291 4.50 39.54 4.97
C ARG A 291 4.62 40.39 3.70
N GLN A 292 5.67 40.16 2.90
CA GLN A 292 5.87 40.86 1.63
C GLN A 292 4.71 40.63 0.65
N ALA A 293 4.23 39.39 0.53
CA ALA A 293 3.09 39.05 -0.32
C ALA A 293 1.78 39.70 0.17
N GLU A 294 1.56 39.79 1.49
CA GLU A 294 0.39 40.47 2.05
C GLU A 294 0.44 41.99 1.77
N GLU A 295 1.61 42.61 1.91
CA GLU A 295 1.82 44.01 1.55
C GLU A 295 1.61 44.27 0.06
N GLU A 296 2.07 43.36 -0.80
CA GLU A 296 1.86 43.45 -2.25
C GLU A 296 0.38 43.31 -2.60
N ARG A 297 -0.34 42.36 -1.97
CA ARG A 297 -1.80 42.23 -2.13
C ARG A 297 -2.54 43.49 -1.68
N LYS A 298 -2.19 44.07 -0.53
CA LYS A 298 -2.79 45.33 -0.06
C LYS A 298 -2.54 46.48 -1.03
N ARG A 299 -1.33 46.57 -1.59
CA ARG A 299 -1.03 47.57 -2.65
C ARG A 299 -1.85 47.32 -3.91
N GLN A 300 -2.01 46.07 -4.35
CA GLN A 300 -2.84 45.73 -5.51
C GLN A 300 -4.32 46.06 -5.28
N GLU A 301 -4.87 45.77 -4.10
CA GLU A 301 -6.23 46.15 -3.73
C GLU A 301 -6.39 47.68 -3.65
N GLU A 302 -5.42 48.40 -3.10
CA GLU A 302 -5.43 49.86 -3.03
C GLU A 302 -5.34 50.51 -4.43
N LEU A 303 -4.51 49.94 -5.32
CA LEU A 303 -4.42 50.37 -6.72
C LEU A 303 -5.72 50.09 -7.48
N ALA A 304 -6.32 48.91 -7.28
CA ALA A 304 -7.60 48.56 -7.89
C ALA A 304 -8.73 49.49 -7.42
N ALA A 305 -8.77 49.83 -6.13
CA ALA A 305 -9.75 50.75 -5.55
C ALA A 305 -9.58 52.22 -6.02
N LYS A 306 -8.39 52.61 -6.49
CA LYS A 306 -8.10 53.95 -7.02
C LYS A 306 -8.42 54.09 -8.52
N THR A 307 -8.71 53.00 -9.23
CA THR A 307 -9.17 53.04 -10.62
C THR A 307 -10.68 53.33 -10.68
N PRO A 308 -11.15 54.44 -11.30
CA PRO A 308 -12.58 54.71 -11.42
C PRO A 308 -13.27 53.70 -12.35
N PRO A 309 -14.55 53.36 -12.13
CA PRO A 309 -15.30 52.47 -13.02
C PRO A 309 -15.44 53.11 -14.42
N PRO A 310 -15.47 52.31 -15.50
CA PRO A 310 -15.56 52.84 -16.85
C PRO A 310 -16.90 53.57 -17.03
N THR A 311 -16.85 54.88 -17.29
CA THR A 311 -18.01 55.70 -17.59
C THR A 311 -18.60 55.30 -18.95
N SER A 312 -19.92 55.10 -19.03
CA SER A 312 -20.65 54.90 -20.29
C SER A 312 -22.09 55.46 -20.17
N PRO A 313 -22.74 55.80 -21.30
CA PRO A 313 -23.48 57.07 -21.49
C PRO A 313 -24.93 57.08 -20.97
N GLN A 314 -25.43 58.26 -20.58
CA GLN A 314 -26.82 58.52 -20.17
C GLN A 314 -27.79 58.69 -21.36
N GLU A 315 -28.95 58.02 -21.30
CA GLU A 315 -30.19 58.40 -21.99
C GLU A 315 -31.35 58.53 -20.99
N GLN A 316 -32.36 59.31 -21.39
CA GLN A 316 -33.39 60.02 -20.62
C GLN A 316 -34.57 59.16 -20.10
N PRO A 317 -35.37 59.65 -19.13
CA PRO A 317 -36.57 58.96 -18.62
C PRO A 317 -37.87 59.45 -19.29
N SER A 318 -38.82 58.54 -19.50
CA SER A 318 -40.21 58.85 -19.89
C SER A 318 -41.19 58.38 -18.81
N ASP A 319 -41.99 59.31 -18.27
CA ASP A 319 -43.14 59.06 -17.38
C ASP A 319 -44.41 58.67 -18.18
N ARG A 320 -45.28 57.88 -17.55
CA ARG A 320 -46.67 57.52 -17.95
C ARG A 320 -47.61 57.78 -16.75
N PRO A 321 -48.91 58.14 -16.90
CA PRO A 321 -49.99 57.34 -17.53
C PRO A 321 -50.99 58.22 -18.37
N ASP A 322 -52.02 57.78 -19.12
CA ASP A 322 -53.03 56.71 -19.06
C ASP A 322 -53.46 56.24 -20.48
N GLY A 323 -53.90 54.98 -20.60
CA GLY A 323 -54.69 54.48 -21.75
C GLY A 323 -54.27 53.12 -22.32
N GLU A 324 -55.11 52.10 -22.09
CA GLU A 324 -55.37 50.88 -22.90
C GLU A 324 -54.27 49.83 -23.12
N GLY A 325 -54.65 48.57 -22.93
CA GLY A 325 -53.74 47.50 -22.54
C GLY A 325 -53.57 46.33 -23.50
N VAL A 326 -52.53 45.59 -23.10
CA VAL A 326 -52.29 44.13 -23.15
C VAL A 326 -51.47 43.57 -24.33
N SER A 327 -50.43 42.80 -23.92
CA SER A 327 -49.68 41.69 -24.58
C SER A 327 -48.73 42.06 -25.74
N GLU A 328 -47.55 41.47 -25.95
CA GLU A 328 -46.77 40.35 -25.37
C GLU A 328 -45.36 40.31 -26.06
N ALA A 329 -44.44 39.48 -25.53
CA ALA A 329 -43.27 38.84 -26.18
C ALA A 329 -41.93 39.63 -26.33
N GLU A 330 -40.85 39.28 -25.60
CA GLU A 330 -39.75 38.30 -25.90
C GLU A 330 -38.67 38.89 -26.86
N VAL A 331 -37.34 38.71 -26.81
CA VAL A 331 -36.37 37.83 -26.10
C VAL A 331 -34.91 38.23 -26.50
N GLN A 332 -33.98 38.17 -25.52
CA GLN A 332 -32.54 37.73 -25.51
C GLN A 332 -31.36 38.35 -26.34
N GLN A 333 -30.31 38.68 -25.56
CA GLN A 333 -28.90 38.18 -25.56
C GLN A 333 -27.71 38.93 -26.20
N ASN A 334 -26.71 39.17 -25.31
CA ASN A 334 -25.23 39.08 -25.40
C ASN A 334 -24.46 40.02 -26.36
N GLY A 335 -23.38 40.74 -25.99
CA GLY A 335 -22.24 40.43 -25.09
C GLY A 335 -21.24 39.52 -25.82
N GLU A 336 -19.95 39.80 -26.08
CA GLU A 336 -18.93 40.56 -25.35
C GLU A 336 -17.62 40.66 -26.19
N LYS A 337 -16.76 41.65 -25.86
CA LYS A 337 -15.25 41.70 -25.93
C LYS A 337 -14.61 41.82 -27.34
N GLU A 338 -13.49 42.52 -27.56
CA GLU A 338 -12.21 42.52 -26.81
C GLU A 338 -11.25 43.72 -27.19
N ALA A 339 -10.16 43.89 -26.43
CA ALA A 339 -9.15 44.97 -26.53
C ALA A 339 -8.09 44.78 -27.65
N GLU A 340 -7.52 45.90 -28.12
CA GLU A 340 -6.58 45.96 -29.23
C GLU A 340 -5.09 46.10 -28.83
N SER A 341 -4.31 45.13 -29.32
CA SER A 341 -3.01 45.17 -30.04
C SER A 341 -1.77 45.97 -29.61
N ARG A 342 -0.63 45.35 -29.93
CA ARG A 342 0.49 45.97 -30.68
C ARG A 342 1.08 45.03 -31.76
N LYS A 343 0.83 45.39 -33.04
CA LYS A 343 1.68 45.49 -34.27
C LYS A 343 2.80 44.43 -34.51
N VAL A 344 3.09 43.91 -35.73
CA VAL A 344 3.47 44.61 -37.00
C VAL A 344 3.36 43.68 -38.26
N MET A 345 2.94 44.29 -39.39
CA MET A 345 3.15 44.06 -40.86
C MET A 345 2.57 42.89 -41.68
N HIS A 346 1.74 43.32 -42.65
CA HIS A 346 1.55 42.95 -44.09
C HIS A 346 1.63 41.49 -44.55
N GLY A 347 0.73 40.97 -45.41
CA GLY A 347 -0.35 41.58 -46.18
C GLY A 347 -1.02 40.51 -47.08
N GLU A 348 -2.18 40.88 -47.60
CA GLU A 348 -2.96 40.27 -48.70
C GLU A 348 -3.71 38.93 -48.49
N SER A 349 -5.04 39.10 -48.45
CA SER A 349 -6.16 38.17 -48.69
C SER A 349 -6.18 37.62 -50.14
N PRO A 350 -7.18 36.84 -50.63
CA PRO A 350 -8.43 36.41 -49.97
C PRO A 350 -8.96 34.98 -50.26
N THR A 351 -9.98 34.64 -49.45
CA THR A 351 -11.22 33.91 -49.76
C THR A 351 -11.25 32.39 -50.07
N ALA A 352 -11.80 31.69 -49.06
CA ALA A 352 -13.09 30.97 -49.07
C ALA A 352 -13.22 29.61 -49.79
N GLY A 353 -13.69 28.62 -49.02
CA GLY A 353 -14.64 27.62 -49.52
C GLY A 353 -14.43 26.18 -49.05
N GLY A 354 -15.20 25.76 -48.05
CA GLY A 354 -15.80 24.41 -47.95
C GLY A 354 -14.91 23.20 -47.56
N PRO A 355 -15.35 22.33 -46.63
CA PRO A 355 -14.65 21.09 -46.28
C PRO A 355 -15.03 19.95 -47.26
N PRO A 356 -14.12 19.01 -47.53
CA PRO A 356 -14.33 17.61 -47.07
C PRO A 356 -12.98 16.83 -46.92
N PRO A 357 -12.92 15.48 -46.95
CA PRO A 357 -13.43 14.50 -45.98
C PRO A 357 -12.30 13.54 -45.47
N SER A 358 -12.67 12.57 -44.63
CA SER A 358 -11.85 11.42 -44.19
C SER A 358 -11.13 10.65 -45.31
N PRO A 359 -10.08 9.87 -44.99
CA PRO A 359 -9.76 8.66 -45.75
C PRO A 359 -9.63 7.40 -44.89
N ALA A 360 -10.04 6.27 -45.48
CA ALA A 360 -9.77 4.89 -45.05
C ALA A 360 -8.77 4.23 -46.06
N PRO A 361 -8.41 2.92 -45.99
CA PRO A 361 -7.04 2.48 -45.67
C PRO A 361 -6.35 1.55 -46.72
N SER A 362 -5.13 1.06 -46.39
CA SER A 362 -4.41 -0.17 -46.88
C SER A 362 -3.21 0.08 -47.83
N PRO A 363 -2.25 -0.88 -48.05
CA PRO A 363 -2.22 -2.31 -47.66
C PRO A 363 -0.87 -2.88 -47.12
N ARG A 364 -0.96 -4.17 -46.75
CA ARG A 364 0.08 -5.13 -46.29
C ARG A 364 0.92 -5.70 -47.44
N PRO A 365 2.05 -6.40 -47.17
CA PRO A 365 2.22 -7.71 -47.81
C PRO A 365 2.82 -8.83 -46.91
N SER A 366 2.64 -10.07 -47.34
CA SER A 366 3.25 -11.37 -46.92
C SER A 366 3.17 -12.31 -48.15
N PRO A 367 3.75 -13.55 -48.25
CA PRO A 367 4.33 -14.43 -47.21
C PRO A 367 5.57 -15.31 -47.59
N GLY A 368 6.22 -15.93 -46.57
CA GLY A 368 6.83 -17.29 -46.51
C GLY A 368 8.13 -17.63 -47.29
N PRO A 369 8.82 -18.79 -47.03
CA PRO A 369 8.51 -19.90 -46.11
C PRO A 369 9.67 -20.38 -45.18
N ARG A 370 9.37 -21.39 -44.34
CA ARG A 370 10.18 -22.09 -43.29
C ARG A 370 10.95 -23.30 -43.88
N PRO A 371 12.00 -23.86 -43.21
CA PRO A 371 11.85 -25.07 -42.36
C PRO A 371 12.74 -25.04 -41.06
N THR A 372 12.31 -25.56 -39.90
CA THR A 372 12.64 -26.87 -39.24
C THR A 372 14.14 -27.26 -39.32
N THR A 373 14.92 -27.58 -38.27
CA THR A 373 14.76 -28.62 -37.22
C THR A 373 15.95 -28.57 -36.23
N SER A 374 15.70 -28.98 -34.97
CA SER A 374 16.53 -29.78 -34.04
C SER A 374 18.04 -29.53 -33.75
N GLN A 375 18.30 -29.38 -32.44
CA GLN A 375 19.30 -30.04 -31.58
C GLN A 375 20.83 -29.83 -31.71
N THR A 376 21.41 -29.75 -30.50
CA THR A 376 22.71 -30.26 -30.01
C THR A 376 23.99 -29.41 -30.11
N MET A 377 24.64 -29.32 -28.93
CA MET A 377 25.99 -28.83 -28.62
C MET A 377 27.09 -29.60 -29.40
N PRO A 378 28.34 -29.09 -29.46
CA PRO A 378 29.32 -29.50 -28.44
C PRO A 378 30.36 -28.43 -28.02
N ARG A 379 31.11 -28.85 -26.99
CA ARG A 379 32.22 -28.23 -26.24
C ARG A 379 33.53 -28.08 -27.03
N GLN A 380 34.43 -27.26 -26.47
CA GLN A 380 35.89 -27.41 -26.18
C GLN A 380 36.72 -26.19 -26.65
N SER A 381 37.26 -25.34 -25.76
CA SER A 381 38.46 -25.46 -24.90
C SER A 381 39.78 -25.06 -25.58
N THR A 382 40.34 -23.91 -25.20
CA THR A 382 41.79 -23.59 -25.03
C THR A 382 41.87 -22.22 -24.32
N LYS A 383 42.19 -22.16 -23.02
CA LYS A 383 43.51 -21.88 -22.41
C LYS A 383 44.19 -20.55 -22.78
N ASP A 384 44.33 -19.75 -21.71
CA ASP A 384 45.42 -18.84 -21.33
C ASP A 384 45.76 -17.63 -22.22
N THR A 385 45.56 -16.41 -21.70
CA THR A 385 46.64 -15.50 -21.24
C THR A 385 46.05 -14.17 -20.76
N ALA A 386 46.63 -13.62 -19.71
CA ALA A 386 46.28 -12.39 -19.01
C ALA A 386 46.32 -11.12 -19.88
N GLY A 387 45.46 -10.15 -19.54
CA GLY A 387 45.50 -8.81 -20.14
C GLY A 387 44.36 -7.95 -19.62
N SER A 388 44.69 -6.93 -18.84
CA SER A 388 43.76 -6.00 -18.22
C SER A 388 42.96 -5.21 -19.29
N THR A 389 41.65 -5.10 -19.14
CA THR A 389 40.89 -4.00 -19.78
C THR A 389 39.69 -3.59 -18.96
N LEU A 390 39.66 -2.30 -18.66
CA LEU A 390 38.59 -1.51 -18.07
C LEU A 390 37.32 -1.61 -18.90
N GLY A 391 36.23 -2.07 -18.27
CA GLY A 391 34.88 -2.03 -18.82
C GLY A 391 34.19 -0.69 -18.50
N ARG A 392 34.06 0.14 -19.54
CA ARG A 392 33.29 1.38 -19.61
C ARG A 392 31.79 1.06 -19.48
N LYS A 393 31.15 1.44 -18.36
CA LYS A 393 29.68 1.50 -18.23
C LYS A 393 29.21 2.95 -18.23
N LYS A 394 28.11 3.14 -18.96
CA LYS A 394 27.43 4.38 -19.36
C LYS A 394 26.71 5.02 -18.18
N ASP A 395 27.01 6.29 -17.94
CA ASP A 395 26.38 7.16 -16.96
C ASP A 395 24.88 7.34 -17.19
N ARG A 396 24.10 7.27 -16.10
CA ARG A 396 22.83 7.99 -15.93
C ARG A 396 22.84 8.63 -14.56
N SER A 397 23.03 9.94 -14.57
CA SER A 397 23.14 10.85 -13.44
C SER A 397 21.86 10.84 -12.57
N ARG A 398 22.03 10.61 -11.27
CA ARG A 398 21.07 11.01 -10.23
C ARG A 398 21.85 11.69 -9.11
N SER A 399 21.47 12.94 -8.87
CA SER A 399 21.98 13.92 -7.93
C SER A 399 22.21 13.36 -6.52
N LYS A 400 23.42 13.57 -6.01
CA LYS A 400 23.87 13.24 -4.66
C LYS A 400 23.34 14.29 -3.67
N SER A 401 22.68 13.84 -2.61
CA SER A 401 22.39 14.66 -1.42
C SER A 401 23.64 14.76 -0.52
N PRO A 402 23.84 15.88 0.21
CA PRO A 402 25.12 16.22 0.79
C PRO A 402 25.16 16.01 2.32
N PHE A 403 24.86 14.83 2.87
CA PHE A 403 25.13 14.57 4.31
C PHE A 403 25.46 13.10 4.56
N ARG A 404 26.73 12.73 4.37
CA ARG A 404 27.30 11.48 4.89
C ARG A 404 28.78 11.67 5.26
N SER A 405 29.01 12.13 6.47
CA SER A 405 30.12 11.69 7.32
C SER A 405 30.05 12.46 8.62
N PHE A 406 29.84 11.79 9.75
CA PHE A 406 30.71 11.92 10.92
C PHE A 406 30.38 10.81 11.90
N ARG A 407 31.30 9.87 12.00
CA ARG A 407 31.39 8.82 13.00
C ARG A 407 32.54 9.23 13.92
N TRP A 408 32.31 9.38 15.23
CA TRP A 408 33.40 9.22 16.18
C TRP A 408 32.99 8.53 17.48
N LYS A 409 34.04 7.96 18.07
CA LYS A 409 34.16 6.96 19.13
C LYS A 409 33.74 7.45 20.51
N LYS A 410 33.36 6.46 21.31
CA LYS A 410 33.00 6.48 22.73
C LYS A 410 34.26 6.48 23.60
N SER A 411 34.38 7.42 24.51
CA SER A 411 35.29 7.38 25.67
C SER A 411 34.55 7.84 26.92
N THR A 412 34.60 7.01 27.95
CA THR A 412 34.11 7.25 29.31
C THR A 412 34.98 8.24 30.08
N PRO A 413 34.42 8.93 31.08
CA PRO A 413 35.07 8.91 32.40
C PRO A 413 34.10 8.70 33.58
N LYS A 414 34.72 8.36 34.72
CA LYS A 414 34.16 7.99 36.03
C LYS A 414 33.77 9.22 36.89
N SER A 415 33.02 8.91 37.95
CA SER A 415 32.45 9.71 39.04
C SER A 415 33.39 10.69 39.75
N PRO A 416 32.80 11.62 40.56
CA PRO A 416 33.09 11.61 42.00
C PRO A 416 31.84 11.64 42.89
N THR A 417 32.08 11.31 44.16
CA THR A 417 31.16 11.06 45.28
C THR A 417 30.82 12.32 46.10
N GLN A 418 29.59 12.28 46.66
CA GLN A 418 29.09 12.83 47.96
C GLN A 418 29.23 14.33 48.30
N THR A 419 28.07 14.97 48.56
CA THR A 419 27.72 15.63 49.85
C THR A 419 26.20 15.95 49.93
N SER A 420 25.57 15.37 50.96
CA SER A 420 24.49 15.87 51.88
C SER A 420 23.27 16.70 51.39
N ALA A 421 22.11 16.05 51.53
CA ALA A 421 20.87 16.43 52.26
C ALA A 421 20.26 17.84 52.13
N SER A 422 19.03 17.88 51.63
CA SER A 422 17.92 18.65 52.24
C SER A 422 16.58 18.07 51.76
N ASP A 423 15.70 17.80 52.71
CA ASP A 423 14.32 17.33 52.56
C ASP A 423 13.41 18.39 51.91
N ASP A 424 12.51 17.97 51.01
CA ASP A 424 11.17 18.55 50.83
C ASP A 424 10.25 17.48 50.22
N GLU A 425 9.61 16.73 51.12
CA GLU A 425 8.53 15.78 50.86
C GLU A 425 7.22 16.57 50.76
N GLY A 426 6.50 16.45 49.63
CA GLY A 426 5.30 17.23 49.41
C GLY A 426 4.41 16.76 48.26
N ASN A 427 3.74 15.62 48.48
CA ASN A 427 2.40 15.31 47.96
C ASN A 427 2.27 14.80 46.51
N LEU A 428 2.23 13.47 46.33
CA LEU A 428 1.51 12.79 45.23
C LEU A 428 1.29 11.28 45.52
N GLU A 429 0.73 10.93 46.68
CA GLU A 429 0.20 9.58 46.92
C GLU A 429 -1.14 9.64 47.65
N ARG A 430 -2.24 9.78 46.90
CA ARG A 430 -3.53 9.18 47.29
C ARG A 430 -4.58 9.25 46.18
N ALA A 431 -4.54 8.31 45.23
CA ALA A 431 -5.71 7.94 44.44
C ALA A 431 -5.47 6.61 43.69
N ALA A 432 -5.27 5.51 44.42
CA ALA A 432 -5.35 4.18 43.83
C ALA A 432 -5.66 3.10 44.87
N GLU A 433 -6.86 3.12 45.46
CA GLU A 433 -7.42 1.92 46.08
C GLU A 433 -8.92 1.80 45.79
N ARG A 434 -9.26 0.84 44.93
CA ARG A 434 -10.45 -0.02 45.05
C ARG A 434 -10.23 -1.30 44.23
N PRO A 435 -10.39 -2.51 44.84
CA PRO A 435 -10.08 -3.78 44.19
C PRO A 435 -11.32 -4.46 43.59
N SER A 436 -11.12 -5.21 42.49
CA SER A 436 -12.03 -6.27 42.00
C SER A 436 -11.32 -7.16 40.95
N PRO A 437 -11.75 -8.43 40.76
CA PRO A 437 -10.93 -9.58 41.13
C PRO A 437 -10.42 -10.41 39.95
N ALA A 438 -9.15 -10.79 39.97
CA ALA A 438 -8.58 -12.00 39.36
C ALA A 438 -7.06 -12.02 39.65
N ALA A 439 -6.71 -12.26 40.92
CA ALA A 439 -5.36 -12.66 41.27
C ALA A 439 -5.34 -14.19 41.33
N GLU A 440 -4.53 -14.80 40.46
CA GLU A 440 -3.63 -15.93 40.74
C GLU A 440 -3.33 -16.67 39.44
N GLU A 441 -2.28 -16.24 38.73
CA GLU A 441 -1.48 -17.11 37.88
C GLU A 441 -0.11 -16.45 37.69
N SER A 442 0.96 -17.21 37.81
CA SER A 442 2.34 -16.74 37.89
C SER A 442 2.77 -15.96 36.64
N HIS A 443 2.78 -14.63 36.70
CA HIS A 443 3.19 -13.79 35.58
C HIS A 443 4.68 -13.42 35.70
N LEU A 444 5.53 -14.09 34.91
CA LEU A 444 6.86 -13.57 34.60
C LEU A 444 6.68 -12.54 33.47
N GLU A 445 7.08 -11.29 33.74
CA GLU A 445 7.03 -10.21 32.75
C GLU A 445 8.32 -9.39 32.74
N GLY A 446 8.70 -8.88 31.56
CA GLY A 446 9.95 -8.16 31.39
C GLY A 446 10.24 -7.76 29.95
N LEU A 447 11.27 -6.94 29.75
CA LEU A 447 11.71 -6.50 28.43
C LEU A 447 12.70 -7.50 27.84
N LEU A 448 12.31 -8.13 26.72
CA LEU A 448 13.20 -9.01 25.96
C LEU A 448 13.43 -8.43 24.56
N VAL A 449 14.61 -8.66 23.99
CA VAL A 449 14.84 -8.39 22.58
C VAL A 449 14.60 -9.68 21.81
N ARG A 450 13.56 -9.71 20.98
CA ARG A 450 13.15 -10.91 20.23
C ARG A 450 13.61 -10.84 18.78
N LYS A 451 13.99 -11.99 18.22
CA LYS A 451 14.13 -12.23 16.79
C LYS A 451 13.29 -13.44 16.41
N HIS A 452 12.39 -13.28 15.43
CA HIS A 452 11.57 -14.37 14.91
C HIS A 452 12.37 -15.10 13.82
N GLU A 453 12.59 -16.41 13.94
CA GLU A 453 13.35 -17.18 12.93
C GLU A 453 12.41 -17.97 12.00
N TRP A 454 11.43 -18.66 12.59
CA TRP A 454 10.45 -19.47 11.88
C TRP A 454 9.03 -19.19 12.38
N GLU A 455 8.10 -19.01 11.45
CA GLU A 455 6.67 -18.80 11.75
C GLU A 455 5.95 -20.14 11.93
N ASN A 456 6.43 -21.17 11.23
CA ASN A 456 6.05 -22.58 11.39
C ASN A 456 7.18 -23.46 10.82
N THR A 457 7.01 -24.79 10.85
CA THR A 457 8.02 -25.77 10.38
C THR A 457 8.52 -25.56 8.94
N THR A 458 7.74 -24.93 8.07
CA THR A 458 8.06 -24.79 6.63
C THR A 458 8.31 -23.36 6.17
N LYS A 459 7.93 -22.35 6.98
CA LYS A 459 7.97 -20.94 6.62
C LYS A 459 8.86 -20.16 7.58
N LYS A 460 9.93 -19.56 7.03
CA LYS A 460 10.75 -18.59 7.75
C LYS A 460 9.95 -17.31 8.00
N ALA A 461 10.16 -16.69 9.15
CA ALA A 461 9.50 -15.43 9.48
C ALA A 461 9.83 -14.35 8.44
N SER A 462 8.82 -13.59 8.02
CA SER A 462 8.94 -12.52 7.01
C SER A 462 9.85 -11.38 7.48
N ASN A 463 9.83 -11.09 8.78
CA ASN A 463 10.77 -10.18 9.43
C ASN A 463 11.56 -10.91 10.53
N ARG A 464 12.89 -10.86 10.42
CA ARG A 464 13.86 -11.55 11.30
C ARG A 464 14.81 -10.56 11.97
N SER A 465 14.42 -9.29 12.04
CA SER A 465 15.11 -8.27 12.82
C SER A 465 14.99 -8.55 14.32
N TRP A 466 15.89 -7.96 15.09
CA TRP A 466 15.78 -7.96 16.55
C TRP A 466 14.91 -6.77 16.98
N ASP A 467 13.84 -7.04 17.72
CA ASP A 467 12.88 -6.05 18.21
C ASP A 467 12.79 -6.11 19.74
N LYS A 468 12.84 -4.95 20.41
CA LYS A 468 12.66 -4.87 21.87
C LYS A 468 11.17 -4.86 22.18
N LEU A 469 10.69 -5.86 22.92
CA LEU A 469 9.28 -6.08 23.22
C LEU A 469 9.07 -6.35 24.71
N TYR A 470 7.94 -5.92 25.24
CA TYR A 470 7.52 -6.29 26.59
C TYR A 470 6.87 -7.67 26.54
N SER A 471 7.53 -8.64 27.15
CA SER A 471 7.12 -10.04 27.14
C SER A 471 6.40 -10.36 28.44
N VAL A 472 5.25 -11.01 28.35
CA VAL A 472 4.42 -11.39 29.49
C VAL A 472 4.03 -12.84 29.33
N VAL A 473 4.24 -13.64 30.36
CA VAL A 473 3.74 -15.01 30.44
C VAL A 473 2.38 -15.00 31.13
N ARG A 474 1.35 -15.55 30.48
CA ARG A 474 0.03 -15.78 31.08
C ARG A 474 -0.42 -17.22 30.82
N GLY A 475 -0.58 -18.00 31.88
CA GLY A 475 -0.80 -19.44 31.78
C GLY A 475 0.29 -20.13 30.95
N THR A 476 -0.11 -20.80 29.87
CA THR A 476 0.81 -21.50 28.93
C THR A 476 1.15 -20.68 27.68
N LYS A 477 0.85 -19.38 27.68
CA LYS A 477 1.08 -18.49 26.53
C LYS A 477 2.14 -17.45 26.85
N LEU A 478 3.02 -17.22 25.88
CA LEU A 478 3.95 -16.10 25.87
C LEU A 478 3.42 -14.99 24.96
N LEU A 479 3.16 -13.82 25.53
CA LEU A 479 2.56 -12.67 24.87
C LEU A 479 3.58 -11.54 24.72
N PHE A 480 3.49 -10.80 23.63
CA PHE A 480 4.39 -9.70 23.32
C PHE A 480 3.62 -8.39 23.11
N TYR A 481 4.03 -7.35 23.84
CA TYR A 481 3.45 -6.02 23.81
C TYR A 481 4.50 -4.97 23.46
N LYS A 482 4.03 -3.79 23.00
CA LYS A 482 4.91 -2.65 22.70
C LYS A 482 5.64 -2.15 23.95
N ASP A 483 4.92 -2.07 25.06
CA ASP A 483 5.41 -1.62 26.37
C ASP A 483 4.50 -2.12 27.51
N ALA A 484 4.95 -1.93 28.75
CA ALA A 484 4.20 -2.33 29.95
C ALA A 484 2.85 -1.59 30.10
N LYS A 485 2.73 -0.37 29.58
CA LYS A 485 1.46 0.39 29.62
C LYS A 485 0.43 -0.24 28.70
N SER A 486 0.85 -0.65 27.50
CA SER A 486 0.03 -1.33 26.50
C SER A 486 -0.47 -2.68 27.01
N ALA A 487 0.40 -3.44 27.71
CA ALA A 487 0.01 -4.72 28.32
C ALA A 487 -1.10 -4.59 29.38
N LYS A 488 -1.19 -3.44 30.06
CA LYS A 488 -2.21 -3.13 31.07
C LYS A 488 -3.46 -2.48 30.47
N ALA A 489 -3.27 -1.48 29.59
CA ALA A 489 -4.35 -0.69 29.02
C ALA A 489 -5.13 -1.41 27.91
N SER A 490 -4.46 -2.32 27.17
CA SER A 490 -5.08 -3.05 26.06
C SER A 490 -4.50 -4.47 25.97
N PRO A 491 -4.89 -5.40 26.87
CA PRO A 491 -4.31 -6.74 26.96
C PRO A 491 -4.52 -7.62 25.71
N GLU A 492 -5.50 -7.28 24.87
CA GLU A 492 -5.88 -7.94 23.62
C GLU A 492 -5.05 -7.44 22.40
N VAL A 493 -4.32 -6.32 22.54
CA VAL A 493 -3.58 -5.70 21.43
C VAL A 493 -2.09 -6.03 21.55
N TYR A 494 -1.64 -6.98 20.74
CA TYR A 494 -0.24 -7.44 20.71
C TYR A 494 0.63 -6.62 19.76
N ALA A 495 1.93 -6.57 20.06
CA ALA A 495 2.88 -5.85 19.21
C ALA A 495 2.88 -6.43 17.78
N LYS A 496 2.79 -5.54 16.78
CA LYS A 496 2.81 -5.88 15.35
C LYS A 496 1.71 -6.87 14.90
N GLY A 497 0.58 -6.95 15.65
CA GLY A 497 -0.54 -7.83 15.31
C GLY A 497 -0.22 -9.33 15.47
N GLU A 498 0.79 -9.66 16.27
CA GLU A 498 1.29 -11.02 16.43
C GLU A 498 0.41 -11.85 17.35
N THR A 499 0.27 -13.14 17.05
CA THR A 499 -0.51 -14.07 17.87
C THR A 499 0.30 -14.53 19.09
N PRO A 500 -0.32 -14.71 20.27
CA PRO A 500 0.32 -15.29 21.44
C PRO A 500 0.98 -16.64 21.11
N LEU A 501 2.20 -16.85 21.58
CA LEU A 501 2.94 -18.09 21.36
C LEU A 501 2.51 -19.12 22.41
N ASP A 502 1.93 -20.23 21.95
CA ASP A 502 1.58 -21.37 22.82
C ASP A 502 2.83 -22.19 23.15
N LEU A 503 3.12 -22.33 24.44
CA LEU A 503 4.32 -23.01 24.93
C LEU A 503 4.12 -24.51 25.12
N ARG A 504 2.87 -25.01 25.05
CA ARG A 504 2.55 -26.43 25.29
C ARG A 504 3.21 -27.32 24.24
N GLY A 505 3.95 -28.34 24.70
CA GLY A 505 4.69 -29.25 23.82
C GLY A 505 5.81 -28.56 23.02
N GLY A 506 6.20 -27.35 23.43
CA GLY A 506 7.37 -26.65 22.91
C GLY A 506 8.66 -27.03 23.65
N SER A 507 9.77 -26.41 23.26
CA SER A 507 11.06 -26.52 23.95
C SER A 507 11.68 -25.14 24.12
N CYS A 508 12.28 -24.89 25.28
CA CYS A 508 13.02 -23.67 25.57
C CYS A 508 14.46 -24.04 25.98
N GLU A 509 15.46 -23.53 25.26
CA GLU A 509 16.86 -23.87 25.49
C GLU A 509 17.78 -22.66 25.32
N ILE A 510 18.94 -22.67 25.98
CA ILE A 510 19.95 -21.64 25.76
C ILE A 510 20.56 -21.84 24.36
N ALA A 511 20.57 -20.79 23.54
CA ALA A 511 21.03 -20.87 22.17
C ALA A 511 22.56 -20.81 22.11
N ALA A 512 23.22 -21.89 22.53
CA ALA A 512 24.69 -21.98 22.60
C ALA A 512 25.37 -21.87 21.21
N ASP A 513 24.64 -22.20 20.15
CA ASP A 513 25.04 -22.04 18.76
C ASP A 513 25.02 -20.57 18.28
N TYR A 514 24.35 -19.68 19.01
CA TYR A 514 24.19 -18.28 18.63
C TYR A 514 25.25 -17.38 19.27
N THR A 515 26.35 -17.12 18.56
CA THR A 515 27.50 -16.35 19.09
C THR A 515 27.43 -14.83 18.87
N LYS A 516 26.45 -14.33 18.10
CA LYS A 516 26.38 -12.91 17.71
C LYS A 516 25.92 -11.97 18.82
N LYS A 517 25.20 -12.50 19.82
CA LYS A 517 24.72 -11.75 20.99
C LYS A 517 24.82 -12.65 22.21
N LYS A 518 25.14 -12.04 23.36
CA LYS A 518 25.16 -12.73 24.65
C LYS A 518 23.75 -12.80 25.23
N HIS A 519 23.54 -13.74 26.15
CA HIS A 519 22.29 -13.92 26.90
C HIS A 519 21.09 -14.25 25.99
N VAL A 520 21.30 -15.10 24.98
CA VAL A 520 20.28 -15.49 24.01
C VAL A 520 19.80 -16.92 24.28
N PHE A 521 18.49 -17.09 24.28
CA PHE A 521 17.81 -18.38 24.37
C PHE A 521 16.80 -18.54 23.24
N ARG A 522 16.49 -19.79 22.90
CA ARG A 522 15.59 -20.20 21.83
C ARG A 522 14.32 -20.77 22.44
N VAL A 523 13.18 -20.33 21.93
CA VAL A 523 11.86 -20.93 22.23
C VAL A 523 11.29 -21.48 20.93
N LYS A 524 10.96 -22.76 20.94
CA LYS A 524 10.36 -23.48 19.82
C LYS A 524 8.99 -23.99 20.25
N ALA A 525 7.93 -23.56 19.58
CA ALA A 525 6.58 -24.05 19.85
C ALA A 525 6.29 -25.35 19.10
N ALA A 526 5.29 -26.12 19.55
CA ALA A 526 4.84 -27.35 18.88
C ALA A 526 4.33 -27.11 17.44
N SER A 527 3.89 -25.89 17.13
CA SER A 527 3.51 -25.47 15.77
C SER A 527 4.70 -25.36 14.80
N GLY A 528 5.93 -25.51 15.30
CA GLY A 528 7.17 -25.29 14.56
C GLY A 528 7.60 -23.84 14.47
N ALA A 529 6.92 -22.92 15.18
CA ALA A 529 7.39 -21.54 15.32
C ALA A 529 8.65 -21.51 16.19
N GLU A 530 9.66 -20.74 15.78
CA GLU A 530 10.95 -20.63 16.46
C GLU A 530 11.34 -19.17 16.61
N ILE A 531 11.60 -18.77 17.85
CA ILE A 531 12.03 -17.42 18.21
C ILE A 531 13.30 -17.47 19.04
N LEU A 532 14.17 -16.48 18.84
CA LEU A 532 15.30 -16.19 19.70
C LEU A 532 14.96 -14.98 20.57
N LEU A 533 15.26 -15.08 21.86
CA LEU A 533 15.03 -14.04 22.85
C LEU A 533 16.36 -13.70 23.52
N GLN A 534 16.63 -12.41 23.66
CA GLN A 534 17.80 -11.88 24.35
C GLN A 534 17.36 -11.19 25.64
N ALA A 535 17.91 -11.67 26.77
CA ALA A 535 17.78 -11.05 28.08
C ALA A 535 18.89 -10.01 28.32
N LYS A 536 18.78 -9.23 29.41
CA LYS A 536 19.75 -8.21 29.80
C LYS A 536 21.06 -8.82 30.33
N ASP A 537 20.97 -9.95 31.03
CA ASP A 537 22.07 -10.64 31.69
C ASP A 537 21.81 -12.17 31.76
N ASP A 538 22.82 -12.91 32.25
CA ASP A 538 22.74 -14.37 32.37
C ASP A 538 21.73 -14.85 33.42
N GLU A 539 21.42 -14.02 34.42
CA GLU A 539 20.49 -14.37 35.48
C GLU A 539 19.05 -14.31 34.98
N GLU A 540 18.67 -13.20 34.34
CA GLU A 540 17.38 -13.02 33.68
C GLU A 540 17.17 -14.08 32.60
N MET A 541 18.19 -14.37 31.78
CA MET A 541 18.10 -15.45 30.79
C MET A 541 17.75 -16.80 31.43
N ARG A 542 18.42 -17.17 32.53
CA ARG A 542 18.16 -18.45 33.22
C ARG A 542 16.78 -18.48 33.85
N GLN A 543 16.32 -17.36 34.41
CA GLN A 543 14.95 -17.23 34.96
C GLN A 543 13.90 -17.45 33.87
N TRP A 544 14.04 -16.79 32.71
CA TRP A 544 13.14 -16.98 31.58
C TRP A 544 13.17 -18.40 31.03
N VAL A 545 14.35 -18.98 30.83
CA VAL A 545 14.47 -20.36 30.33
C VAL A 545 13.84 -21.36 31.30
N SER A 546 14.09 -21.22 32.60
CA SER A 546 13.52 -22.09 33.63
C SER A 546 12.00 -22.01 33.67
N MET A 547 11.43 -20.81 33.64
CA MET A 547 9.98 -20.61 33.68
C MET A 547 9.30 -21.16 32.43
N LEU A 548 9.83 -20.82 31.24
CA LEU A 548 9.23 -21.25 29.98
C LEU A 548 9.35 -22.75 29.76
N SER A 549 10.47 -23.37 30.16
CA SER A 549 10.62 -24.83 30.10
C SER A 549 9.61 -25.55 31.00
N GLY A 550 9.42 -25.06 32.23
CA GLY A 550 8.44 -25.63 33.16
C GLY A 550 6.99 -25.55 32.63
N LEU A 551 6.65 -24.52 31.87
CA LEU A 551 5.35 -24.38 31.22
C LEU A 551 5.19 -25.26 29.97
N SER A 552 6.29 -25.53 29.26
CA SER A 552 6.29 -26.46 28.13
C SER A 552 6.08 -27.91 28.56
N ASP A 553 6.56 -28.29 29.75
CA ASP A 553 6.46 -29.64 30.32
C ASP A 553 5.15 -29.91 31.09
N ALA A 554 4.29 -28.90 31.30
CA ALA A 554 3.07 -29.00 32.11
C ALA A 554 1.93 -29.88 31.49
N GLN A 555 2.22 -30.73 30.51
CA GLN A 555 1.29 -31.66 29.91
C GLN A 555 1.28 -32.99 30.69
N GLY A 556 0.59 -33.02 31.84
CA GLY A 556 0.54 -34.22 32.69
C GLY A 556 -0.62 -34.38 33.67
N SER A 557 -1.58 -33.45 33.80
CA SER A 557 -2.76 -33.70 34.65
C SER A 557 -4.00 -32.91 34.22
N GLY A 558 -4.96 -33.60 33.59
CA GLY A 558 -6.28 -33.04 33.28
C GLY A 558 -7.12 -34.04 32.49
N GLY A 559 -8.05 -34.72 33.17
CA GLY A 559 -8.89 -35.80 32.67
C GLY A 559 -9.92 -35.43 31.59
N PRO A 560 -10.71 -36.41 31.13
CA PRO A 560 -11.20 -36.48 29.75
C PRO A 560 -12.54 -35.78 29.55
N SER A 561 -12.67 -35.04 28.45
CA SER A 561 -13.97 -34.60 27.95
C SER A 561 -14.34 -35.35 26.67
N ARG A 562 -15.54 -35.92 26.73
CA ARG A 562 -16.14 -36.91 25.83
C ARG A 562 -16.42 -36.34 24.44
N SER A 563 -16.18 -37.14 23.41
CA SER A 563 -17.14 -37.28 22.31
C SER A 563 -17.02 -38.67 21.68
N HIS A 564 -18.18 -39.35 21.62
CA HIS A 564 -18.43 -40.58 20.91
C HIS A 564 -18.27 -40.37 19.40
N THR A 565 -17.70 -41.34 18.67
CA THR A 565 -18.43 -42.26 17.77
C THR A 565 -17.44 -43.33 17.25
N LEU A 566 -17.74 -44.62 17.45
CA LEU A 566 -17.03 -45.79 16.89
C LEU A 566 -17.64 -46.17 15.52
N PRO A 567 -16.95 -46.99 14.68
CA PRO A 567 -17.04 -48.45 14.84
C PRO A 567 -15.70 -49.22 14.71
N ALA A 568 -15.43 -50.08 15.70
CA ALA A 568 -15.17 -51.54 15.66
C ALA A 568 -14.13 -52.19 14.70
N PRO A 569 -13.63 -53.43 15.01
CA PRO A 569 -12.18 -53.71 15.13
C PRO A 569 -11.65 -54.80 14.19
N GLY A 570 -10.32 -54.93 14.07
CA GLY A 570 -9.70 -56.04 13.32
C GLY A 570 -8.18 -56.15 13.49
N ASP A 571 -7.80 -57.02 14.43
CA ASP A 571 -6.59 -57.83 14.54
C ASP A 571 -5.15 -57.28 14.45
N ARG A 572 -4.41 -57.62 15.52
CA ARG A 572 -2.96 -57.65 15.60
C ARG A 572 -2.41 -58.75 14.71
N LYS A 573 -1.29 -58.49 14.01
CA LYS A 573 -0.26 -59.50 13.80
C LYS A 573 1.11 -58.90 13.49
N ASP A 574 2.10 -59.65 13.93
CA ASP A 574 3.51 -59.35 14.14
C ASP A 574 4.32 -58.93 12.91
N GLU A 575 5.39 -58.19 13.20
CA GLU A 575 6.61 -57.96 12.42
C GLU A 575 7.18 -59.25 11.78
N PRO A 576 8.01 -59.21 10.69
CA PRO A 576 9.36 -58.66 10.83
C PRO A 576 10.04 -58.04 9.60
N LYS A 577 11.06 -57.23 9.93
CA LYS A 577 12.20 -56.72 9.14
C LYS A 577 12.65 -57.56 7.93
N ARG A 578 12.98 -56.88 6.81
CA ARG A 578 14.18 -57.15 5.99
C ARG A 578 14.63 -55.97 5.11
N ARG A 579 15.88 -55.52 5.38
CA ARG A 579 16.99 -55.01 4.52
C ARG A 579 16.65 -54.50 3.10
N SER A 580 16.96 -53.25 2.74
CA SER A 580 18.28 -52.66 2.35
C SER A 580 18.80 -53.10 0.98
N PHE A 581 18.96 -52.14 0.05
CA PHE A 581 19.85 -52.02 -1.13
C PHE A 581 19.28 -50.82 -1.95
N PHE A 582 19.95 -49.72 -2.33
CA PHE A 582 21.32 -49.48 -2.79
C PHE A 582 21.74 -48.03 -2.43
N THR A 583 22.98 -47.85 -2.01
CA THR A 583 23.75 -46.61 -2.12
C THR A 583 24.38 -46.54 -3.51
N LEU A 584 24.49 -45.35 -4.11
CA LEU A 584 25.74 -44.98 -4.78
C LEU A 584 25.94 -43.45 -4.79
N LYS A 585 27.09 -43.08 -4.22
CA LYS A 585 27.71 -41.76 -4.15
C LYS A 585 28.05 -41.21 -5.54
N LYS A 586 28.13 -39.88 -5.64
CA LYS A 586 29.17 -39.22 -6.42
C LYS A 586 29.74 -38.04 -5.63
N ASN A 587 31.07 -38.09 -5.48
CA ASN A 587 32.02 -37.20 -4.79
C ASN A 587 32.03 -37.28 -3.26
#